data_AF-A0A438F3U9-F1
#
_entry.id   AF-A0A438F3U9-F1
#
_cell.length_a   1.000
_cell.length_b   1.000
_cell.length_c   1.000
_cell.angle_alpha   90.00
_cell.angle_beta   90.00
_cell.angle_gamma   90.00
#
_symmetry.space_group_name_H-M   'P 1'
#
loop_
_entity.id
_entity.type
_entity.pdbx_description
1 polymer ?
#
loop_
_entity_poly.entity_id
_entity_poly.type
_entity_poly.pdbx_seq_one_letter_code
_entity_poly.pdbx_strand_id
1 'polypeptide(L)'
;MMGLYGLLPPSGIQEIKSAAAVTNWLSSGLQSVLPENVKPDLLKLALSGHSRGGKTAFALALGYADTSLNFSALLGLDPVGGLSKCCQTVPKILTYVPHSFNLAIPVCVIGTGLGDEPRNCLTCPCAPDGVNHVEFFSECKPPCSHFVTTEYGHLDMLDDHLSGCIGAISGYICKSGKGPRDPMRRCVGGLFVAFLKAYLEGQTGDFKAIVDEPDLAPVKLDPVEFIEA
;
A
#
# COMPACT_ATOMS: atom_id res chain seq x y z
N MET A 1 29.05 13.50 15.08
CA MET A 1 28.32 12.68 16.07
C MET A 1 27.16 12.02 15.32
N MET A 2 27.40 10.90 14.62
CA MET A 2 26.33 10.13 13.97
C MET A 2 25.54 9.45 15.08
N GLY A 3 24.43 10.07 15.47
CA GLY A 3 23.56 9.55 16.52
C GLY A 3 23.00 8.19 16.13
N LEU A 4 22.70 7.37 17.14
CA LEU A 4 21.99 6.09 17.07
C LEU A 4 20.66 6.12 16.30
N TYR A 5 20.18 7.32 15.92
CA TYR A 5 18.96 7.60 15.16
C TYR A 5 18.91 7.01 13.74
N GLY A 6 20.04 6.56 13.17
CA GLY A 6 20.07 5.94 11.85
C GLY A 6 19.86 4.42 11.83
N LEU A 7 19.79 3.75 13.00
CA LEU A 7 19.79 2.29 13.07
C LEU A 7 18.40 1.65 13.25
N LEU A 8 17.46 2.37 13.85
CA LEU A 8 16.10 1.88 14.11
C LEU A 8 15.11 2.61 13.20
N PRO A 9 14.13 1.88 12.63
CA PRO A 9 13.09 2.53 11.85
C PRO A 9 12.29 3.52 12.73
N PRO A 10 11.77 4.62 12.16
CA PRO A 10 10.88 5.52 12.86
C PRO A 10 9.66 4.80 13.44
N SER A 11 9.08 5.34 14.50
CA SER A 11 7.82 4.80 15.02
C SER A 11 6.67 5.07 14.05
N GLY A 12 5.62 4.24 14.06
CA GLY A 12 4.47 4.44 13.16
C GLY A 12 3.82 5.83 13.30
N ILE A 13 3.81 6.40 14.50
CA ILE A 13 3.35 7.78 14.73
C ILE A 13 4.27 8.81 14.04
N GLN A 14 5.58 8.59 14.05
CA GLN A 14 6.52 9.47 13.34
C GLN A 14 6.32 9.34 11.82
N GLU A 15 6.11 8.15 11.29
CA GLU A 15 5.85 7.94 9.86
C GLU A 15 4.59 8.67 9.41
N ILE A 16 3.49 8.58 10.18
CA ILE A 16 2.24 9.30 9.90
C ILE A 16 2.47 10.82 9.96
N LYS A 17 3.19 11.32 10.97
CA LYS A 17 3.52 12.75 11.09
C LYS A 17 4.37 13.25 9.92
N SER A 18 5.34 12.45 9.48
CA SER A 18 6.16 12.77 8.31
C SER A 18 5.32 12.81 7.03
N ALA A 19 4.44 11.82 6.82
CA ALA A 19 3.55 11.79 5.67
C ALA A 19 2.56 12.98 5.68
N ALA A 20 2.03 13.36 6.84
CA ALA A 20 1.19 14.54 7.01
C ALA A 20 1.96 15.84 6.71
N ALA A 21 3.19 15.97 7.22
CA ALA A 21 4.04 17.13 6.96
C ALA A 21 4.36 17.29 5.47
N VAL A 22 4.64 16.19 4.76
CA VAL A 22 4.82 16.19 3.30
C VAL A 22 3.54 16.61 2.60
N THR A 23 2.39 16.05 3.00
CA THR A 23 1.07 16.41 2.44
C THR A 23 0.81 17.92 2.57
N ASN A 24 1.07 18.49 3.74
CA ASN A 24 0.88 19.93 4.01
C ASN A 24 1.84 20.81 3.22
N TRP A 25 3.05 20.32 2.96
CA TRP A 25 4.04 21.00 2.15
C TRP A 25 3.66 21.05 0.67
N LEU A 26 2.85 20.10 0.15
CA LEU A 26 2.52 20.05 -1.28
C LEU A 26 1.89 21.36 -1.79
N SER A 27 1.03 22.01 -0.99
CA SER A 27 0.33 23.23 -1.41
C SER A 27 1.23 24.45 -1.61
N SER A 28 2.37 24.51 -0.91
CA SER A 28 3.28 25.67 -0.96
C SER A 28 4.63 25.34 -1.60
N GLY A 29 5.03 24.08 -1.60
CA GLY A 29 6.36 23.65 -2.00
C GLY A 29 6.42 22.78 -3.25
N LEU A 30 5.36 22.03 -3.61
CA LEU A 30 5.46 21.08 -4.73
C LEU A 30 5.80 21.79 -6.06
N GLN A 31 5.18 22.95 -6.33
CA GLN A 31 5.41 23.67 -7.60
C GLN A 31 6.87 24.10 -7.79
N SER A 32 7.63 24.37 -6.72
CA SER A 32 9.02 24.82 -6.83
C SER A 32 10.00 23.72 -7.20
N VAL A 33 9.60 22.45 -7.08
CA VAL A 33 10.40 21.27 -7.46
C VAL A 33 9.94 20.61 -8.76
N LEU A 34 8.85 21.11 -9.36
CA LEU A 34 8.34 20.64 -10.64
C LEU A 34 8.96 21.42 -11.80
N PRO A 35 9.06 20.83 -13.01
CA PRO A 35 9.39 21.58 -14.22
C PRO A 35 8.43 22.76 -14.43
N GLU A 36 8.92 23.86 -15.04
CA GLU A 36 8.15 25.11 -15.20
C GLU A 36 6.79 24.92 -15.89
N ASN A 37 6.69 23.96 -16.81
CA ASN A 37 5.50 23.65 -17.58
C ASN A 37 4.59 22.59 -16.94
N VAL A 38 4.89 22.14 -15.71
CA VAL A 38 4.12 21.13 -14.98
C VAL A 38 3.45 21.79 -13.78
N LYS A 39 2.12 21.66 -13.70
CA LYS A 39 1.31 22.16 -12.58
C LYS A 39 0.68 20.98 -11.84
N PRO A 40 0.77 20.92 -10.50
CA PRO A 40 0.13 19.88 -9.74
C PRO A 40 -1.38 20.14 -9.62
N ASP A 41 -2.18 19.09 -9.77
CA ASP A 41 -3.61 19.13 -9.45
C ASP A 41 -3.84 18.51 -8.06
N LEU A 42 -3.85 19.36 -7.04
CA LEU A 42 -4.03 18.93 -5.65
C LEU A 42 -5.47 18.56 -5.31
N LEU A 43 -6.43 18.75 -6.23
CA LEU A 43 -7.79 18.21 -6.09
C LEU A 43 -7.86 16.72 -6.43
N LYS A 44 -6.81 16.17 -7.05
CA LYS A 44 -6.69 14.77 -7.45
C LYS A 44 -5.54 14.08 -6.71
N LEU A 45 -5.45 14.30 -5.40
CA LEU A 45 -4.37 13.78 -4.58
C LEU A 45 -4.66 12.34 -4.14
N ALA A 46 -3.85 11.37 -4.59
CA ALA A 46 -3.90 10.00 -4.10
C ALA A 46 -2.83 9.75 -3.03
N LEU A 47 -3.17 8.92 -2.04
CA LEU A 47 -2.23 8.44 -1.03
C LEU A 47 -1.96 6.95 -1.23
N SER A 48 -0.71 6.53 -1.10
CA SER A 48 -0.36 5.12 -1.20
C SER A 48 0.83 4.74 -0.35
N GLY A 49 0.98 3.45 -0.08
CA GLY A 49 2.16 2.92 0.59
C GLY A 49 2.23 1.40 0.55
N HIS A 50 3.45 0.88 0.70
CA HIS A 50 3.73 -0.55 0.79
C HIS A 50 4.00 -1.00 2.23
N SER A 51 3.58 -2.21 2.62
CA SER A 51 3.93 -2.80 3.92
C SER A 51 3.52 -1.90 5.11
N ARG A 52 4.45 -1.58 6.01
CA ARG A 52 4.25 -0.58 7.07
C ARG A 52 3.86 0.80 6.52
N GLY A 53 4.38 1.17 5.35
CA GLY A 53 3.97 2.38 4.63
C GLY A 53 2.51 2.33 4.18
N GLY A 54 1.99 1.16 3.81
CA GLY A 54 0.57 0.96 3.51
C GLY A 54 -0.30 1.21 4.74
N LYS A 55 0.07 0.65 5.90
CA LYS A 55 -0.58 0.98 7.18
C LYS A 55 -0.54 2.48 7.47
N THR A 56 0.60 3.13 7.26
CA THR A 56 0.76 4.58 7.44
C THR A 56 -0.16 5.38 6.52
N ALA A 57 -0.30 4.97 5.26
CA ALA A 57 -1.24 5.57 4.32
C ALA A 57 -2.69 5.47 4.81
N PHE A 58 -3.13 4.28 5.23
CA PHE A 58 -4.44 4.09 5.84
C PHE A 58 -4.64 4.94 7.10
N ALA A 59 -3.67 4.93 8.01
CA ALA A 59 -3.76 5.71 9.25
C ALA A 59 -3.87 7.21 8.97
N LEU A 60 -3.10 7.74 8.02
CA LEU A 60 -3.20 9.14 7.64
C LEU A 60 -4.57 9.46 7.01
N ALA A 61 -5.06 8.62 6.10
CA ALA A 61 -6.39 8.78 5.50
C ALA A 61 -7.53 8.70 6.53
N LEU A 62 -7.36 7.90 7.59
CA LEU A 62 -8.29 7.79 8.72
C LEU A 62 -8.22 8.97 9.71
N GLY A 63 -7.35 9.95 9.48
CA GLY A 63 -7.26 11.16 10.31
C GLY A 63 -6.39 11.03 11.56
N TYR A 64 -5.41 10.10 11.58
CA TYR A 64 -4.47 10.00 12.70
C TYR A 64 -3.41 11.12 12.72
N ALA A 65 -3.41 12.01 11.74
CA ALA A 65 -2.71 13.30 11.76
C ALA A 65 -3.43 14.32 10.86
N ASP A 66 -3.29 15.60 11.20
CA ASP A 66 -3.92 16.69 10.47
C ASP A 66 -3.24 16.96 9.13
N THR A 67 -4.06 17.08 8.09
CA THR A 67 -3.62 17.47 6.74
C THR A 67 -4.40 18.69 6.24
N SER A 68 -3.76 19.55 5.47
CA SER A 68 -4.37 20.73 4.83
C SER A 68 -5.03 20.40 3.48
N LEU A 69 -4.81 19.19 2.97
CA LEU A 69 -5.32 18.69 1.70
C LEU A 69 -6.14 17.43 1.95
N ASN A 70 -7.21 17.27 1.18
CA ASN A 70 -7.99 16.04 1.15
C ASN A 70 -7.37 15.04 0.18
N PHE A 71 -7.45 13.76 0.50
CA PHE A 71 -7.16 12.69 -0.44
C PHE A 71 -8.40 12.36 -1.25
N SER A 72 -8.22 12.01 -2.52
CA SER A 72 -9.28 11.63 -3.46
C SER A 72 -9.31 10.12 -3.71
N ALA A 73 -8.24 9.40 -3.37
CA ALA A 73 -8.12 7.95 -3.49
C ALA A 73 -7.03 7.40 -2.57
N LEU A 74 -7.15 6.14 -2.15
CA LEU A 74 -6.17 5.44 -1.30
C LEU A 74 -5.77 4.09 -1.93
N LEU A 75 -4.46 3.79 -1.96
CA LEU A 75 -3.94 2.50 -2.38
C LEU A 75 -3.02 1.88 -1.33
N GLY A 76 -3.36 0.69 -0.83
CA GLY A 76 -2.50 -0.10 0.04
C GLY A 76 -1.86 -1.24 -0.72
N LEU A 77 -0.53 -1.20 -0.91
CA LEU A 77 0.23 -2.29 -1.48
C LEU A 77 0.74 -3.20 -0.36
N ASP A 78 0.12 -4.36 -0.23
CA ASP A 78 0.40 -5.37 0.77
C ASP A 78 0.61 -4.79 2.18
N PRO A 79 -0.38 -4.02 2.71
CA PRO A 79 -0.23 -3.28 3.95
C PRO A 79 -0.05 -4.22 5.16
N VAL A 80 0.75 -3.80 6.14
CA VAL A 80 1.05 -4.60 7.34
C VAL A 80 0.79 -3.80 8.61
N GLY A 81 -0.16 -4.30 9.41
CA GLY A 81 -0.66 -3.68 10.64
C GLY A 81 0.16 -3.99 11.90
N GLY A 82 1.02 -5.00 11.86
CA GLY A 82 1.87 -5.41 12.98
C GLY A 82 2.48 -6.79 12.82
N LEU A 83 2.83 -7.43 13.94
CA LEU A 83 3.42 -8.78 13.94
C LEU A 83 2.38 -9.90 14.06
N SER A 84 1.21 -9.57 14.59
CA SER A 84 0.08 -10.49 14.75
C SER A 84 -1.15 -9.70 15.21
N LYS A 85 -2.30 -10.37 15.24
CA LYS A 85 -3.57 -9.80 15.72
C LYS A 85 -3.47 -9.16 17.11
N CYS A 86 -2.70 -9.77 18.03
CA CYS A 86 -2.49 -9.26 19.39
C CYS A 86 -1.34 -8.24 19.49
N CYS A 87 -0.48 -8.14 18.47
CA CYS A 87 0.72 -7.31 18.43
C CYS A 87 0.71 -6.32 17.24
N GLN A 88 -0.40 -5.58 17.08
CA GLN A 88 -0.46 -4.45 16.14
C GLN A 88 0.54 -3.34 16.52
N THR A 89 1.17 -2.72 15.52
CA THR A 89 1.98 -1.51 15.71
C THR A 89 1.10 -0.30 16.00
N VAL A 90 1.63 0.70 16.69
CA VAL A 90 0.90 1.94 17.03
C VAL A 90 0.95 2.93 15.84
N PRO A 91 -0.18 3.57 15.48
CA PRO A 91 -1.52 3.38 16.03
C PRO A 91 -2.15 2.07 15.57
N LYS A 92 -2.94 1.46 16.45
CA LYS A 92 -3.74 0.28 16.11
C LYS A 92 -4.95 0.77 15.31
N ILE A 93 -4.94 0.48 14.01
CA ILE A 93 -6.00 0.93 13.09
C ILE A 93 -6.95 -0.21 12.76
N LEU A 94 -6.48 -1.46 12.73
CA LEU A 94 -7.34 -2.60 12.49
C LEU A 94 -8.24 -2.84 13.72
N THR A 95 -9.54 -2.79 13.49
CA THR A 95 -10.59 -3.02 14.47
C THR A 95 -11.15 -4.44 14.40
N TYR A 96 -10.91 -5.14 13.28
CA TYR A 96 -11.47 -6.44 12.94
C TYR A 96 -13.00 -6.45 12.84
N VAL A 97 -13.59 -5.30 12.56
CA VAL A 97 -15.01 -5.14 12.27
C VAL A 97 -15.15 -4.79 10.78
N PRO A 98 -15.87 -5.60 9.97
CA PRO A 98 -16.06 -5.29 8.56
C PRO A 98 -16.61 -3.87 8.34
N HIS A 99 -16.10 -3.18 7.32
CA HIS A 99 -16.50 -1.81 6.96
C HIS A 99 -16.33 -0.75 8.06
N SER A 100 -15.42 -0.96 9.01
CA SER A 100 -15.10 -0.04 10.11
C SER A 100 -14.38 1.23 9.64
N PHE A 101 -13.58 1.16 8.56
CA PHE A 101 -12.82 2.29 8.07
C PHE A 101 -13.75 3.34 7.49
N ASN A 102 -13.88 4.44 8.22
CA ASN A 102 -14.74 5.54 7.84
C ASN A 102 -14.05 6.47 6.82
N LEU A 103 -13.74 5.92 5.66
CA LEU A 103 -13.16 6.61 4.52
C LEU A 103 -14.25 6.90 3.50
N ALA A 104 -14.35 8.15 3.05
CA ALA A 104 -15.29 8.59 2.02
C ALA A 104 -14.65 8.59 0.60
N ILE A 105 -13.55 7.85 0.44
CA ILE A 105 -12.73 7.81 -0.76
C ILE A 105 -12.61 6.37 -1.26
N PRO A 106 -12.46 6.15 -2.58
CA PRO A 106 -12.22 4.83 -3.12
C PRO A 106 -10.90 4.24 -2.58
N VAL A 107 -10.91 2.94 -2.28
CA VAL A 107 -9.74 2.21 -1.77
C VAL A 107 -9.38 1.02 -2.65
N CYS A 108 -8.11 0.89 -3.00
CA CYS A 108 -7.56 -0.30 -3.64
C CYS A 108 -6.54 -0.96 -2.71
N VAL A 109 -6.75 -2.24 -2.40
CA VAL A 109 -5.81 -3.06 -1.66
C VAL A 109 -5.22 -4.10 -2.59
N ILE A 110 -3.90 -4.15 -2.70
CA ILE A 110 -3.20 -5.12 -3.55
C ILE A 110 -2.35 -6.01 -2.64
N GLY A 111 -2.78 -7.24 -2.40
CA GLY A 111 -2.09 -8.23 -1.56
C GLY A 111 -1.07 -9.08 -2.31
N THR A 112 -0.24 -9.78 -1.54
CA THR A 112 0.64 -10.85 -2.06
C THR A 112 0.25 -12.20 -1.48
N GLY A 113 0.27 -13.25 -2.29
CA GLY A 113 -0.18 -14.58 -1.87
C GLY A 113 0.81 -15.37 -1.01
N LEU A 114 2.09 -14.94 -0.95
CA LEU A 114 3.13 -15.59 -0.13
C LEU A 114 3.57 -14.71 1.06
N GLY A 115 2.90 -13.58 1.31
CA GLY A 115 3.31 -12.60 2.31
C GLY A 115 3.17 -13.08 3.75
N ASP A 116 2.16 -13.90 4.02
CA ASP A 116 1.84 -14.52 5.30
C ASP A 116 2.61 -15.83 5.56
N GLU A 117 3.39 -16.29 4.58
CA GLU A 117 4.20 -17.47 4.70
C GLU A 117 5.62 -17.14 5.20
N PRO A 118 6.15 -17.91 6.16
CA PRO A 118 7.55 -17.79 6.53
C PRO A 118 8.43 -18.33 5.38
N ARG A 119 9.59 -17.72 5.17
CA ARG A 119 10.55 -18.21 4.16
C ARG A 119 11.13 -19.58 4.54
N ASN A 120 11.42 -19.79 5.82
CA ASN A 120 11.90 -21.03 6.40
C ASN A 120 11.49 -21.13 7.88
N CYS A 121 11.83 -22.25 8.55
CA CYS A 121 11.43 -22.51 9.94
C CYS A 121 12.00 -21.56 11.00
N LEU A 122 12.96 -20.69 10.64
CA LEU A 122 13.60 -19.73 11.55
C LEU A 122 13.13 -18.28 11.34
N THR A 123 12.32 -18.03 10.31
CA THR A 123 11.84 -16.67 9.95
C THR A 123 10.36 -16.53 10.21
N CYS A 124 9.93 -15.35 10.65
CA CYS A 124 8.52 -15.00 10.69
C CYS A 124 8.02 -14.54 9.31
N PRO A 125 6.71 -14.63 9.02
CA PRO A 125 6.09 -13.99 7.87
C PRO A 125 6.30 -12.48 7.83
N CYS A 126 6.33 -11.91 6.63
CA CYS A 126 6.52 -10.47 6.45
C CYS A 126 5.20 -9.68 6.43
N ALA A 127 4.11 -10.33 6.01
CA ALA A 127 2.74 -9.83 6.11
C ALA A 127 1.87 -10.88 6.82
N PRO A 128 2.04 -11.07 8.14
CA PRO A 128 1.37 -12.13 8.88
C PRO A 128 -0.15 -12.06 8.77
N ASP A 129 -0.78 -13.23 8.69
CA ASP A 129 -2.23 -13.38 8.79
C ASP A 129 -2.80 -12.68 10.04
N GLY A 130 -3.98 -12.07 9.89
CA GLY A 130 -4.61 -11.30 10.96
C GLY A 130 -4.13 -9.86 11.08
N VAL A 131 -3.15 -9.42 10.29
CA VAL A 131 -2.67 -8.02 10.23
C VAL A 131 -2.20 -7.61 8.83
N ASN A 132 -2.68 -8.26 7.77
CA ASN A 132 -2.24 -8.05 6.40
C ASN A 132 -3.37 -7.49 5.51
N HIS A 133 -3.12 -7.46 4.20
CA HIS A 133 -4.04 -6.94 3.18
C HIS A 133 -5.49 -7.45 3.32
N VAL A 134 -5.73 -8.67 3.82
CA VAL A 134 -7.06 -9.23 4.05
C VAL A 134 -7.84 -8.40 5.07
N GLU A 135 -7.25 -8.12 6.23
CA GLU A 135 -7.92 -7.30 7.25
C GLU A 135 -8.13 -5.87 6.75
N PHE A 136 -7.13 -5.29 6.09
CA PHE A 136 -7.24 -3.94 5.54
C PHE A 136 -8.39 -3.82 4.53
N PHE A 137 -8.54 -4.79 3.62
CA PHE A 137 -9.65 -4.80 2.68
C PHE A 137 -11.00 -5.02 3.38
N SER A 138 -11.09 -5.98 4.31
CA SER A 138 -12.33 -6.30 5.02
C SER A 138 -12.92 -5.10 5.79
N GLU A 139 -12.04 -4.22 6.29
CA GLU A 139 -12.42 -3.03 7.04
C GLU A 139 -12.78 -1.84 6.13
N CYS A 140 -12.46 -1.89 4.83
CA CYS A 140 -12.82 -0.83 3.87
C CYS A 140 -14.33 -0.75 3.61
N LYS A 141 -14.82 0.47 3.45
CA LYS A 141 -16.16 0.74 2.91
C LYS A 141 -16.11 0.81 1.38
N PRO A 142 -17.22 0.50 0.70
CA PRO A 142 -17.31 0.71 -0.74
C PRO A 142 -17.21 2.22 -1.12
N PRO A 143 -16.68 2.55 -2.32
CA PRO A 143 -16.14 1.62 -3.29
C PRO A 143 -14.74 1.12 -2.90
N CYS A 144 -14.54 -0.19 -2.86
CA CYS A 144 -13.26 -0.79 -2.50
C CYS A 144 -12.94 -2.02 -3.36
N SER A 145 -11.65 -2.25 -3.60
CA SER A 145 -11.16 -3.39 -4.39
C SER A 145 -10.00 -4.10 -3.73
N HIS A 146 -9.89 -5.40 -4.03
CA HIS A 146 -8.86 -6.29 -3.53
C HIS A 146 -8.32 -7.15 -4.66
N PHE A 147 -7.02 -7.12 -4.87
CA PHE A 147 -6.33 -7.96 -5.85
C PHE A 147 -5.20 -8.69 -5.15
N VAL A 148 -5.10 -10.01 -5.31
CA VAL A 148 -4.00 -10.79 -4.70
C VAL A 148 -3.12 -11.39 -5.76
N THR A 149 -1.84 -11.06 -5.71
CA THR A 149 -0.80 -11.62 -6.58
C THR A 149 -0.35 -12.98 -6.03
N THR A 150 -1.09 -14.03 -6.38
CA THR A 150 -1.09 -15.32 -5.65
C THR A 150 0.29 -15.96 -5.53
N GLU A 151 1.13 -15.85 -6.56
CA GLU A 151 2.43 -16.54 -6.62
C GLU A 151 3.62 -15.67 -6.19
N TYR A 152 3.35 -14.46 -5.67
CA TYR A 152 4.37 -13.48 -5.32
C TYR A 152 4.41 -13.22 -3.82
N GLY A 153 5.58 -12.82 -3.34
CA GLY A 153 5.80 -12.49 -1.95
C GLY A 153 5.91 -11.00 -1.68
N HIS A 154 5.94 -10.68 -0.39
CA HIS A 154 5.84 -9.32 0.16
C HIS A 154 6.83 -8.29 -0.39
N LEU A 155 7.94 -8.71 -1.00
CA LEU A 155 8.98 -7.83 -1.52
C LEU A 155 9.16 -7.91 -3.04
N ASP A 156 8.37 -8.73 -3.74
CA ASP A 156 8.60 -8.99 -5.17
C ASP A 156 8.18 -7.83 -6.08
N MET A 157 7.45 -6.84 -5.54
CA MET A 157 7.16 -5.57 -6.21
C MET A 157 8.30 -4.54 -6.13
N LEU A 158 9.25 -4.72 -5.20
CA LEU A 158 10.30 -3.74 -4.97
C LEU A 158 11.38 -3.81 -6.05
N ASP A 159 12.13 -2.74 -6.25
CA ASP A 159 13.29 -2.70 -7.14
C ASP A 159 14.38 -3.73 -6.71
N ASP A 160 15.16 -4.21 -7.67
CA ASP A 160 16.17 -5.25 -7.41
C ASP A 160 17.32 -4.78 -6.51
N HIS A 161 17.55 -3.47 -6.45
CA HIS A 161 18.61 -2.84 -5.66
C HIS A 161 18.02 -1.92 -4.61
N LEU A 162 17.64 -2.50 -3.47
CA LEU A 162 17.24 -1.73 -2.30
C LEU A 162 18.48 -1.18 -1.60
N SER A 163 18.62 0.15 -1.56
CA SER A 163 19.69 0.82 -0.82
C SER A 163 19.48 0.69 0.70
N GLY A 164 20.56 0.39 1.43
CA GLY A 164 20.58 0.36 2.91
C GLY A 164 20.48 -1.04 3.52
N CYS A 165 20.88 -1.15 4.79
CA CYS A 165 20.99 -2.43 5.50
C CYS A 165 19.66 -3.20 5.59
N ILE A 166 18.54 -2.49 5.72
CA ILE A 166 17.19 -3.08 5.81
C ILE A 166 16.78 -3.69 4.46
N GLY A 167 17.09 -3.04 3.34
CA GLY A 167 16.84 -3.55 2.00
C GLY A 167 17.68 -4.79 1.65
N ALA A 168 18.93 -4.81 2.12
CA ALA A 168 19.82 -5.96 1.94
C ALA A 168 19.37 -7.19 2.75
N ILE A 169 18.78 -6.99 3.93
CA ILE A 169 18.36 -8.09 4.83
C ILE A 169 16.94 -8.58 4.51
N SER A 170 16.04 -7.70 4.07
CA SER A 170 14.63 -8.03 3.82
C SER A 170 14.47 -9.14 2.77
N GLY A 171 15.31 -9.14 1.72
CA GLY A 171 15.35 -10.18 0.70
C GLY A 171 15.71 -11.59 1.21
N TYR A 172 16.28 -11.71 2.41
CA TYR A 172 16.59 -12.99 3.06
C TYR A 172 15.51 -13.46 4.06
N ILE A 173 14.58 -12.59 4.44
CA ILE A 173 13.58 -12.89 5.48
C ILE A 173 12.24 -13.25 4.85
N CYS A 174 11.80 -12.51 3.83
CA CYS A 174 10.50 -12.76 3.22
C CYS A 174 10.54 -13.93 2.25
N LYS A 175 9.44 -14.68 2.19
CA LYS A 175 9.21 -15.64 1.11
C LYS A 175 8.98 -14.84 -0.19
N SER A 176 9.54 -15.35 -1.28
CA SER A 176 9.40 -14.79 -2.62
C SER A 176 8.83 -15.85 -3.55
N GLY A 177 8.21 -15.39 -4.64
CA GLY A 177 7.81 -16.24 -5.75
C GLY A 177 9.01 -16.92 -6.40
N LYS A 178 8.74 -18.02 -7.13
CA LYS A 178 9.78 -18.76 -7.88
C LYS A 178 10.10 -18.09 -9.23
N GLY A 179 9.20 -17.26 -9.73
CA GLY A 179 9.31 -16.60 -11.04
C GLY A 179 10.06 -15.27 -11.03
N PRO A 180 10.22 -14.64 -12.20
CA PRO A 180 10.79 -13.30 -12.29
C PRO A 180 9.89 -12.25 -11.62
N ARG A 181 10.48 -11.17 -11.10
CA ARG A 181 9.75 -10.05 -10.45
C ARG A 181 9.11 -9.07 -11.43
N ASP A 182 9.62 -9.01 -12.66
CA ASP A 182 9.17 -8.07 -13.69
C ASP A 182 7.65 -8.16 -13.98
N PRO A 183 7.04 -9.34 -14.20
CA PRO A 183 5.60 -9.46 -14.35
C PRO A 183 4.80 -8.90 -13.16
N MET A 184 5.25 -9.15 -11.92
CA MET A 184 4.63 -8.61 -10.72
C MET A 184 4.68 -7.08 -10.69
N ARG A 185 5.84 -6.48 -10.98
CA ARG A 185 6.00 -5.01 -11.05
C ARG A 185 5.09 -4.40 -12.10
N ARG A 186 4.99 -5.02 -13.29
CA ARG A 186 4.06 -4.59 -14.35
C ARG A 186 2.60 -4.70 -13.92
N CYS A 187 2.24 -5.79 -13.23
CA CYS A 187 0.88 -5.97 -12.73
C CYS A 187 0.51 -4.89 -11.71
N VAL A 188 1.34 -4.67 -10.69
CA VAL A 188 1.10 -3.63 -9.68
C VAL A 188 1.03 -2.25 -10.31
N GLY A 189 1.96 -1.91 -11.21
CA GLY A 189 1.94 -0.65 -11.95
C GLY A 189 0.66 -0.46 -12.77
N GLY A 190 0.21 -1.51 -13.46
CA GLY A 190 -1.04 -1.53 -14.21
C GLY A 190 -2.26 -1.31 -13.33
N LEU A 191 -2.36 -2.01 -12.19
CA LEU A 191 -3.44 -1.85 -11.21
C LEU A 191 -3.49 -0.43 -10.63
N PHE A 192 -2.33 0.13 -10.27
CA PHE A 192 -2.23 1.52 -9.80
C PHE A 192 -2.75 2.50 -10.85
N VAL A 193 -2.25 2.39 -12.09
CA VAL A 193 -2.66 3.30 -13.18
C VAL A 193 -4.15 3.15 -13.49
N ALA A 194 -4.66 1.93 -13.62
CA ALA A 194 -6.06 1.66 -13.91
C ALA A 194 -6.98 2.23 -12.81
N PHE A 195 -6.65 2.00 -11.54
CA PHE A 195 -7.42 2.53 -10.42
C PHE A 195 -7.38 4.06 -10.35
N LEU A 196 -6.19 4.67 -10.48
CA LEU A 196 -6.05 6.13 -10.46
C LEU A 196 -6.80 6.79 -11.62
N LYS A 197 -6.72 6.23 -12.83
CA LYS A 197 -7.50 6.70 -13.99
C LYS A 197 -9.01 6.58 -13.75
N ALA A 198 -9.46 5.48 -13.18
CA ALA A 198 -10.88 5.27 -12.89
C ALA A 198 -11.43 6.34 -11.94
N TYR A 199 -10.71 6.61 -10.83
CA TYR A 199 -11.25 7.43 -9.76
C TYR A 199 -10.80 8.90 -9.76
N LEU A 200 -9.69 9.24 -10.43
CA LEU A 200 -9.22 10.63 -10.57
C LEU A 200 -9.54 11.24 -11.94
N GLU A 201 -9.76 10.41 -12.96
CA GLU A 201 -10.01 10.87 -14.34
C GLU A 201 -11.34 10.38 -14.92
N GLY A 202 -12.09 9.53 -14.21
CA GLY A 202 -13.35 8.96 -14.69
C GLY A 202 -13.17 7.91 -15.81
N GLN A 203 -11.95 7.48 -16.09
CA GLN A 203 -11.61 6.51 -17.12
C GLN A 203 -11.64 5.08 -16.54
N THR A 204 -12.83 4.47 -16.52
CA THR A 204 -13.05 3.20 -15.81
C THR A 204 -12.76 1.94 -16.63
N GLY A 205 -12.50 2.07 -17.94
CA GLY A 205 -12.39 0.94 -18.88
C GLY A 205 -11.33 -0.09 -18.47
N ASP A 206 -10.10 0.35 -18.27
CA ASP A 206 -8.98 -0.53 -17.90
C ASP A 206 -9.23 -1.23 -16.55
N PHE A 207 -9.77 -0.49 -15.56
CA PHE A 207 -10.03 -1.03 -14.24
C PHE A 207 -11.12 -2.11 -14.26
N LYS A 208 -12.24 -1.84 -14.95
CA LYS A 208 -13.33 -2.82 -15.11
C LYS A 208 -12.85 -4.05 -15.88
N ALA A 209 -12.06 -3.88 -16.93
CA ALA A 209 -11.51 -5.00 -17.68
C ALA A 209 -10.66 -5.93 -16.80
N ILE A 210 -9.83 -5.39 -15.89
CA ILE A 210 -9.05 -6.21 -14.95
C ILE A 210 -9.93 -6.91 -13.92
N VAL A 211 -11.02 -6.27 -13.46
CA VAL A 211 -11.97 -6.87 -12.51
C VAL A 211 -12.75 -8.02 -13.17
N ASP A 212 -13.26 -7.78 -14.38
CA ASP A 212 -14.10 -8.74 -15.12
C ASP A 212 -13.29 -9.89 -15.73
N GLU A 213 -12.05 -9.60 -16.17
CA GLU A 213 -11.14 -10.54 -16.80
C GLU A 213 -9.73 -10.48 -16.16
N PRO A 214 -9.54 -11.01 -14.92
CA PRO A 214 -8.27 -10.96 -14.21
C PRO A 214 -7.08 -11.58 -14.95
N ASP A 215 -7.34 -12.53 -15.86
CA ASP A 215 -6.32 -13.19 -16.69
C ASP A 215 -5.64 -12.24 -17.70
N LEU A 216 -6.17 -11.02 -17.88
CA LEU A 216 -5.48 -9.95 -18.62
C LEU A 216 -4.21 -9.46 -17.90
N ALA A 217 -4.11 -9.67 -16.60
CA ALA A 217 -2.97 -9.24 -15.81
C ALA A 217 -1.71 -10.08 -16.15
N PRO A 218 -0.50 -9.50 -16.05
CA PRO A 218 0.75 -10.23 -16.30
C PRO A 218 1.05 -11.37 -15.32
N VAL A 219 0.26 -11.50 -14.26
CA VAL A 219 0.40 -12.49 -13.19
C VAL A 219 -0.98 -12.98 -12.77
N LYS A 220 -1.04 -14.15 -12.14
CA LYS A 220 -2.29 -14.65 -11.56
C LYS A 220 -2.77 -13.70 -10.45
N LEU A 221 -3.96 -13.15 -10.64
CA LEU A 221 -4.70 -12.40 -9.63
C LEU A 221 -5.84 -13.25 -9.08
N ASP A 222 -5.74 -13.65 -7.81
CA ASP A 222 -6.73 -14.51 -7.16
C ASP A 222 -6.58 -14.45 -5.62
N PRO A 223 -7.57 -13.93 -4.87
CA PRO A 223 -8.85 -13.41 -5.36
C PRO A 223 -8.74 -12.04 -6.07
N VAL A 224 -9.79 -11.72 -6.84
CA VAL A 224 -10.11 -10.37 -7.33
C VAL A 224 -11.52 -10.02 -6.83
N GLU A 225 -11.62 -8.97 -6.04
CA GLU A 225 -12.88 -8.52 -5.46
C GLU A 225 -13.05 -7.02 -5.68
N PHE A 226 -14.25 -6.61 -6.08
CA PHE A 226 -14.62 -5.21 -6.20
C PHE A 226 -16.03 -5.01 -5.64
N ILE A 227 -16.15 -4.12 -4.67
CA ILE A 227 -17.42 -3.74 -4.05
C ILE A 227 -17.73 -2.31 -4.50
N GLU A 228 -18.80 -2.16 -5.27
CA GLU A 228 -19.28 -0.86 -5.77
C GLU A 228 -19.93 0.00 -4.66
N ALA A 229 -19.97 1.31 -4.88
CA ALA A 229 -20.50 2.31 -3.95
C ALA A 229 -22.01 2.19 -3.70
#